data_AF-A0A535LK71-F1
#
_entry.id   AF-A0A535LK71-F1
#
_cell.length_a   1.000
_cell.length_b   1.000
_cell.length_c   1.000
_cell.angle_alpha   90.00
_cell.angle_beta   90.00
_cell.angle_gamma   90.00
#
_symmetry.space_group_name_H-M   'P 1'
#
loop_
_entity.id
_entity.type
_entity.pdbx_description
1 polymer ?
#
loop_
_entity_poly.entity_id
_entity_poly.type
_entity_poly.pdbx_seq_one_letter_code
_entity_poly.pdbx_strand_id
1 'polypeptide(L)'
;MSWTPLAERFSTLPLILAGPMLRRAEPRAVTVWLALKASCRVILRIYAGNAGGKLVQRFEGTRQTVRLGDHLHIVAVTASTTNEQEQLAWGELYYYNMFFHPDNTPENYVAGAFADLDTPGILTIDPSSADPLHRLVYPGHPLPSFVLPHEDLNQVKLLHGSCRKPHGIGKEMLSAVDTMLESAPGNLAERPQQLFMTGDQIYGDDVAASLLFALIDAGGILFEGNKEEVLPLVQIPARMLAPGERREVVQNKAMLTTSTPENHLLAFAEYAAMHLFAWSDVLWPDDLPGAEDIWNVYPEARPRPEKQKKAEITFADHMERLRAFRSTLPQVRRALANTATYTICDDHDVTDDWFLDGAWCRRVLSSPLGRRVVRNALTTYALFQAWGNTPDQFDQPNGIALLEAIDTNRGDEPDPQEDTIAEIIGLPASFEGSGELPHAPRALHWYYTYSAPRYQLIVLDTRTQRLYRTPSEFPGLLAPDAIERQIVAAEIITPMTGRRGI
;
A
#
# COMPACT_ATOMS: atom_id res chain seq x y z
N MET A 1 11.33 -8.38 -29.50
CA MET A 1 10.86 -8.57 -28.12
C MET A 1 9.65 -7.66 -27.93
N SER A 2 8.55 -8.16 -27.37
CA SER A 2 7.34 -7.35 -27.11
C SER A 2 7.40 -6.61 -25.77
N TRP A 3 8.21 -7.10 -24.82
CA TRP A 3 8.45 -6.47 -23.52
C TRP A 3 9.66 -5.53 -23.56
N THR A 4 9.59 -4.43 -22.80
CA THR A 4 10.66 -3.43 -22.64
C THR A 4 11.02 -3.29 -21.15
N PRO A 5 12.28 -3.53 -20.75
CA PRO A 5 12.75 -3.38 -19.36
C PRO A 5 12.51 -1.98 -18.80
N LEU A 6 12.37 -1.85 -17.47
CA LEU A 6 12.13 -0.55 -16.83
C LEU A 6 13.28 0.42 -17.11
N ALA A 7 14.53 -0.05 -17.14
CA ALA A 7 15.72 0.78 -17.41
C ALA A 7 15.59 1.61 -18.71
N GLU A 8 14.99 1.04 -19.76
CA GLU A 8 14.87 1.68 -21.07
C GLU A 8 13.75 2.73 -21.13
N ARG A 9 12.78 2.65 -20.23
CA ARG A 9 11.59 3.52 -20.20
C ARG A 9 11.47 4.38 -18.95
N PHE A 10 12.36 4.25 -17.97
CA PHE A 10 12.25 4.95 -16.68
C PHE A 10 12.33 6.48 -16.83
N SER A 11 13.21 6.97 -17.71
CA SER A 11 13.33 8.40 -18.01
C SER A 11 12.03 8.97 -18.60
N THR A 12 11.22 8.11 -19.22
CA THR A 12 9.89 8.40 -19.75
C THR A 12 8.76 7.97 -18.81
N LEU A 13 8.97 7.92 -17.48
CA LEU A 13 7.89 7.82 -16.48
C LEU A 13 7.59 9.16 -15.76
N PRO A 14 6.31 9.45 -15.44
CA PRO A 14 5.92 10.68 -14.75
C PRO A 14 6.49 10.73 -13.33
N LEU A 15 6.42 11.89 -12.67
CA LEU A 15 6.89 12.05 -11.30
C LEU A 15 6.17 11.08 -10.36
N ILE A 16 4.84 10.99 -10.46
CA ILE A 16 4.02 10.09 -9.65
C ILE A 16 4.01 8.69 -10.26
N LEU A 17 4.65 7.75 -9.56
CA LEU A 17 4.69 6.33 -9.91
C LEU A 17 3.46 5.56 -9.43
N ALA A 18 2.86 5.96 -8.31
CA ALA A 18 1.59 5.43 -7.82
C ALA A 18 0.85 6.47 -6.96
N GLY A 19 -0.47 6.36 -6.90
CA GLY A 19 -1.35 7.35 -6.28
C GLY A 19 -1.70 8.53 -7.21
N PRO A 20 -2.22 9.64 -6.68
CA PRO A 20 -2.55 9.86 -5.26
C PRO A 20 -3.66 8.90 -4.78
N MET A 21 -3.53 8.42 -3.54
CA MET A 21 -4.53 7.60 -2.86
C MET A 21 -5.05 8.38 -1.66
N LEU A 22 -6.34 8.71 -1.65
CA LEU A 22 -6.98 9.31 -0.49
C LEU A 22 -7.14 8.25 0.60
N ARG A 23 -6.52 8.46 1.76
CA ARG A 23 -6.47 7.47 2.83
C ARG A 23 -7.50 7.78 3.91
N ARG A 24 -7.10 8.59 4.89
CA ARG A 24 -7.94 9.03 6.01
C ARG A 24 -8.47 10.43 5.77
N ALA A 25 -9.79 10.60 5.88
CA ALA A 25 -10.44 11.90 5.73
C ALA A 25 -11.42 12.11 6.88
N GLU A 26 -11.14 13.13 7.69
CA GLU A 26 -11.90 13.53 8.89
C GLU A 26 -12.11 15.05 8.85
N PRO A 27 -13.04 15.60 9.66
CA PRO A 27 -13.33 17.04 9.67
C PRO A 27 -12.11 17.97 9.78
N ARG A 28 -11.05 17.51 10.46
CA ARG A 28 -9.89 18.35 10.79
C ARG A 28 -8.58 17.89 10.15
N ALA A 29 -8.60 16.77 9.45
CA ALA A 29 -7.40 16.17 8.88
C ALA A 29 -7.75 15.31 7.65
N VAL A 30 -7.00 15.48 6.58
CA VAL A 30 -7.12 14.69 5.36
C VAL A 30 -5.74 14.24 4.92
N THR A 31 -5.57 12.94 4.69
CA THR A 31 -4.29 12.30 4.36
C THR A 31 -4.33 11.70 2.97
N VAL A 32 -3.31 12.01 2.17
CA VAL A 32 -3.12 11.44 0.83
C VAL A 32 -1.75 10.79 0.74
N TRP A 33 -1.71 9.55 0.24
CA TRP A 33 -0.50 8.78 0.01
C TRP A 33 -0.12 8.75 -1.47
N LEU A 34 1.18 8.74 -1.78
CA LEU A 34 1.71 8.59 -3.14
C LEU A 34 3.16 8.09 -3.15
N ALA A 35 3.56 7.54 -4.29
CA ALA A 35 4.94 7.16 -4.61
C ALA A 35 5.45 7.97 -5.80
N LEU A 36 6.72 8.36 -5.73
CA LEU A 36 7.37 9.33 -6.60
C LEU A 36 8.72 8.80 -7.09
N LYS A 37 9.10 9.17 -8.33
CA LYS A 37 10.39 8.75 -8.92
C LYS A 37 11.61 9.51 -8.38
N ALA A 38 11.39 10.57 -7.60
CA ALA A 38 12.43 11.45 -7.11
C ALA A 38 12.00 12.14 -5.80
N SER A 39 12.98 12.53 -4.98
CA SER A 39 12.75 13.25 -3.73
C SER A 39 12.07 14.59 -3.97
N CYS A 40 11.08 14.89 -3.15
CA CYS A 40 10.47 16.21 -3.12
C CYS A 40 9.79 16.51 -1.79
N ARG A 41 9.59 17.80 -1.56
CA ARG A 41 8.65 18.29 -0.57
C ARG A 41 7.25 18.37 -1.21
N VAL A 42 6.29 17.68 -0.61
CA VAL A 42 4.90 17.62 -1.08
C VAL A 42 4.01 18.46 -0.20
N ILE A 43 3.19 19.31 -0.82
CA ILE A 43 2.19 20.15 -0.14
C ILE A 43 0.81 19.65 -0.55
N LEU A 44 -0.02 19.27 0.41
CA LEU A 44 -1.43 18.92 0.20
C LEU A 44 -2.31 20.09 0.61
N ARG A 45 -3.26 20.48 -0.24
CA ARG A 45 -4.25 21.52 0.05
C ARG A 45 -5.67 20.98 -0.10
N ILE A 46 -6.52 21.27 0.88
CA ILE A 46 -7.93 20.91 0.87
C ILE A 46 -8.78 22.13 0.53
N TYR A 47 -9.80 21.94 -0.30
CA TYR A 47 -10.68 22.98 -0.79
C TYR A 47 -12.15 22.61 -0.60
N ALA A 48 -12.98 23.63 -0.36
CA ALA A 48 -14.43 23.56 -0.38
C ALA A 48 -15.00 24.48 -1.47
N GLY A 49 -16.10 24.09 -2.09
CA GLY A 49 -16.85 24.99 -2.97
C GLY A 49 -17.54 26.10 -2.18
N ASN A 50 -17.49 27.35 -2.67
CA ASN A 50 -18.31 28.44 -2.15
C ASN A 50 -19.64 28.55 -2.93
N ALA A 51 -20.54 29.42 -2.47
CA ALA A 51 -21.85 29.65 -3.11
C ALA A 51 -21.76 30.12 -4.58
N GLY A 52 -20.61 30.64 -5.01
CA GLY A 52 -20.34 31.03 -6.39
C GLY A 52 -19.64 29.95 -7.24
N GLY A 53 -19.52 28.72 -6.73
CA GLY A 53 -18.87 27.60 -7.42
C GLY A 53 -17.34 27.67 -7.47
N LYS A 54 -16.72 28.64 -6.80
CA LYS A 54 -15.25 28.76 -6.71
C LYS A 54 -14.73 27.94 -5.54
N LEU A 55 -13.62 27.24 -5.77
CA LEU A 55 -12.90 26.54 -4.71
C LEU A 55 -12.17 27.52 -3.79
N VAL A 56 -12.36 27.34 -2.48
CA VAL A 56 -11.72 28.09 -1.41
C VAL A 56 -10.90 27.12 -0.57
N GLN A 57 -9.61 27.41 -0.40
CA GLN A 57 -8.71 26.61 0.43
C GLN A 57 -9.19 26.64 1.88
N ARG A 58 -9.18 25.47 2.53
CA ARG A 58 -9.56 25.27 3.93
C ARG A 58 -8.35 25.17 4.83
N PHE A 59 -7.47 24.23 4.51
CA PHE A 59 -6.22 24.01 5.23
C PHE A 59 -5.23 23.25 4.33
N GLU A 60 -3.97 23.22 4.76
CA GLU A 60 -2.88 22.60 4.03
C GLU A 60 -1.94 21.84 4.96
N GLY A 61 -1.12 20.98 4.39
CA GLY A 61 -0.07 20.25 5.09
C GLY A 61 1.11 20.02 4.16
N THR A 62 2.30 19.88 4.73
CA THR A 62 3.53 19.71 3.95
C THR A 62 4.35 18.59 4.57
N ARG A 63 4.95 17.74 3.73
CA ARG A 63 5.86 16.69 4.20
C ARG A 63 6.95 16.42 3.18
N GLN A 64 8.15 16.09 3.68
CA GLN A 64 9.24 15.59 2.85
C GLN A 64 8.96 14.12 2.49
N THR A 65 9.33 13.71 1.29
CA THR A 65 9.30 12.29 0.91
C THR A 65 10.37 11.47 1.63
N VAL A 66 10.07 10.20 1.86
CA VAL A 66 11.00 9.20 2.40
C VAL A 66 11.57 8.38 1.25
N ARG A 67 12.90 8.30 1.15
CA ARG A 67 13.63 7.53 0.14
C ARG A 67 13.55 6.04 0.45
N LEU A 68 13.13 5.23 -0.52
CA LEU A 68 13.30 3.78 -0.51
C LEU A 68 14.48 3.34 -1.38
N GLY A 69 14.77 4.11 -2.44
CA GLY A 69 15.92 3.99 -3.34
C GLY A 69 16.09 5.28 -4.13
N ASP A 70 17.14 5.42 -4.93
CA ASP A 70 17.44 6.63 -5.71
C ASP A 70 16.33 7.01 -6.71
N HIS A 71 15.47 6.04 -7.04
CA HIS A 71 14.42 6.14 -8.02
C HIS A 71 13.02 5.85 -7.45
N LEU A 72 12.90 5.73 -6.13
CA LEU A 72 11.63 5.53 -5.44
C LEU A 72 11.60 6.25 -4.10
N HIS A 73 10.67 7.19 -4.01
CA HIS A 73 10.37 7.96 -2.82
C HIS A 73 8.87 7.84 -2.52
N ILE A 74 8.48 7.83 -1.25
CA ILE A 74 7.07 7.73 -0.86
C ILE A 74 6.71 8.79 0.17
N VAL A 75 5.42 9.12 0.26
CA VAL A 75 4.92 10.03 1.30
C VAL A 75 3.43 9.78 1.57
N ALA A 76 3.04 9.80 2.84
CA ALA A 76 1.69 10.17 3.24
C ALA A 76 1.73 11.58 3.83
N VAL A 77 1.00 12.51 3.23
CA VAL A 77 0.92 13.91 3.67
C VAL A 77 -0.46 14.20 4.22
N THR A 78 -0.49 14.79 5.42
CA THR A 78 -1.72 15.16 6.12
C THR A 78 -1.89 16.67 6.08
N ALA A 79 -2.96 17.15 5.47
CA ALA A 79 -3.43 18.53 5.63
C ALA A 79 -4.37 18.59 6.82
N SER A 80 -4.10 19.46 7.79
CA SER A 80 -4.87 19.52 9.03
C SER A 80 -5.09 20.95 9.52
N THR A 81 -6.04 21.13 10.45
CA THR A 81 -6.28 22.41 11.12
C THR A 81 -6.48 22.24 12.62
N THR A 82 -5.84 23.12 13.40
CA THR A 82 -6.10 23.27 14.83
C THR A 82 -7.28 24.20 15.11
N ASN A 83 -7.78 24.92 14.09
CA ASN A 83 -8.89 25.84 14.21
C ASN A 83 -10.25 25.11 14.05
N GLU A 84 -11.05 25.11 15.12
CA GLU A 84 -12.39 24.49 15.11
C GLU A 84 -13.36 25.13 14.10
N GLN A 85 -13.17 26.41 13.75
CA GLN A 85 -14.01 27.08 12.77
C GLN A 85 -13.66 26.72 11.32
N GLU A 86 -12.51 26.10 11.08
CA GLU A 86 -12.04 25.73 9.73
C GLU A 86 -12.35 24.29 9.34
N GLN A 87 -12.91 23.49 10.25
CA GLN A 87 -13.22 22.08 9.99
C GLN A 87 -14.18 21.88 8.81
N LEU A 88 -14.04 20.73 8.16
CA LEU A 88 -14.94 20.23 7.13
C LEU A 88 -16.24 19.75 7.78
N ALA A 89 -17.36 19.97 7.10
CA ALA A 89 -18.68 19.49 7.48
C ALA A 89 -18.93 18.07 6.95
N TRP A 90 -19.71 17.31 7.70
CA TRP A 90 -20.16 15.97 7.33
C TRP A 90 -21.16 16.02 6.16
N GLY A 91 -21.16 15.02 5.28
CA GLY A 91 -22.05 14.93 4.13
C GLY A 91 -21.72 15.85 2.95
N GLU A 92 -20.68 16.67 3.06
CA GLU A 92 -20.30 17.66 2.05
C GLU A 92 -19.18 17.17 1.13
N LEU A 93 -19.13 17.75 -0.08
CA LEU A 93 -18.12 17.48 -1.10
C LEU A 93 -16.91 18.41 -0.97
N TYR A 94 -15.72 17.81 -0.96
CA TYR A 94 -14.44 18.50 -0.88
C TYR A 94 -13.53 18.10 -2.03
N TYR A 95 -12.52 18.94 -2.26
CA TYR A 95 -11.52 18.75 -3.30
C TYR A 95 -10.13 18.85 -2.70
N TYR A 96 -9.14 18.26 -3.36
CA TYR A 96 -7.74 18.48 -3.00
C TYR A 96 -6.86 18.66 -4.24
N ASN A 97 -5.75 19.37 -4.04
CA ASN A 97 -4.65 19.43 -4.98
C ASN A 97 -3.34 19.17 -4.25
N MET A 98 -2.34 18.71 -4.98
CA MET A 98 -1.01 18.41 -4.45
C MET A 98 0.03 19.19 -5.24
N PHE A 99 0.99 19.77 -4.54
CA PHE A 99 2.07 20.58 -5.12
C PHE A 99 3.41 19.96 -4.79
N PHE A 100 4.31 19.98 -5.77
CA PHE A 100 5.58 19.27 -5.74
C PHE A 100 6.73 20.25 -5.83
N HIS A 101 7.61 20.21 -4.83
CA HIS A 101 8.78 21.07 -4.72
C HIS A 101 10.04 20.20 -4.68
N PRO A 102 10.79 20.07 -5.80
CA PRO A 102 12.03 19.31 -5.83
C PRO A 102 13.05 19.86 -4.82
N ASP A 103 13.80 19.00 -4.14
CA ASP A 103 14.73 19.43 -3.07
C ASP A 103 15.86 20.34 -3.57
N ASN A 104 16.24 20.20 -4.84
CA ASN A 104 17.32 20.97 -5.47
C ASN A 104 16.87 22.35 -5.98
N THR A 105 15.72 22.88 -5.55
CA THR A 105 15.29 24.22 -5.97
C THR A 105 15.99 25.30 -5.13
N PRO A 106 16.61 26.31 -5.76
CA PRO A 106 17.34 27.37 -5.04
C PRO A 106 16.43 28.15 -4.07
N GLU A 107 16.95 28.50 -2.89
CA GLU A 107 16.24 29.26 -1.82
C GLU A 107 15.61 30.59 -2.29
N ASN A 108 16.09 31.15 -3.42
CA ASN A 108 15.65 32.42 -3.97
C ASN A 108 14.51 32.31 -5.02
N TYR A 109 13.86 31.16 -5.16
CA TYR A 109 12.73 31.01 -6.07
C TYR A 109 11.45 31.68 -5.50
N VAL A 110 10.96 32.74 -6.15
CA VAL A 110 9.76 33.47 -5.72
C VAL A 110 8.57 33.21 -6.65
N ALA A 111 7.57 32.52 -6.06
CA ALA A 111 6.11 32.51 -6.24
C ALA A 111 5.47 32.57 -7.64
N GLY A 112 4.84 31.46 -8.06
CA GLY A 112 3.90 31.48 -9.20
C GLY A 112 3.23 30.15 -9.58
N ALA A 113 3.91 29.02 -9.50
CA ALA A 113 3.31 27.69 -9.59
C ALA A 113 4.35 26.66 -9.14
N PHE A 114 4.19 26.09 -7.96
CA PHE A 114 4.75 24.76 -7.76
C PHE A 114 4.05 23.84 -8.76
N ALA A 115 4.79 22.91 -9.36
CA ALA A 115 4.17 21.91 -10.21
C ALA A 115 3.10 21.20 -9.39
N ASP A 116 1.90 21.07 -9.92
CA ASP A 116 0.77 20.44 -9.27
C ASP A 116 0.28 19.25 -10.09
N LEU A 117 -0.85 18.65 -9.68
CA LEU A 117 -1.38 17.48 -10.38
C LEU A 117 -1.68 17.73 -11.87
N ASP A 118 -1.98 18.97 -12.27
CA ASP A 118 -2.29 19.33 -13.67
C ASP A 118 -1.03 19.66 -14.49
N THR A 119 0.13 19.72 -13.85
CA THR A 119 1.38 20.05 -14.53
C THR A 119 1.90 18.85 -15.35
N PRO A 120 2.20 19.00 -16.66
CA PRO A 120 2.81 17.94 -17.47
C PRO A 120 4.11 17.41 -16.84
N GLY A 121 4.27 16.09 -16.88
CA GLY A 121 5.35 15.36 -16.21
C GLY A 121 5.01 14.90 -14.80
N ILE A 122 3.95 15.38 -14.17
CA ILE A 122 3.55 14.97 -12.80
C ILE A 122 2.72 13.69 -12.80
N LEU A 123 1.60 13.66 -13.52
CA LEU A 123 0.73 12.47 -13.67
C LEU A 123 0.94 11.71 -14.98
N THR A 124 1.29 12.44 -16.04
CA THR A 124 1.55 11.93 -17.40
C THR A 124 2.75 12.67 -17.96
N ILE A 125 3.57 12.02 -18.78
CA ILE A 125 4.67 12.70 -19.46
C ILE A 125 4.24 13.37 -20.74
N ASP A 126 3.19 12.86 -21.39
CA ASP A 126 2.77 13.38 -22.68
C ASP A 126 2.41 14.88 -22.54
N PRO A 127 3.27 15.79 -23.06
CA PRO A 127 3.02 17.22 -22.94
C PRO A 127 1.91 17.67 -23.89
N SER A 128 1.46 16.79 -24.81
CA SER A 128 0.28 16.99 -25.65
C SER A 128 -1.01 16.50 -24.99
N SER A 129 -0.93 15.87 -23.82
CA SER A 129 -2.10 15.57 -23.01
C SER A 129 -2.71 16.90 -22.54
N ALA A 130 -3.78 17.31 -23.22
CA ALA A 130 -4.41 18.62 -23.00
C ALA A 130 -5.10 18.76 -21.63
N ASP A 131 -5.21 17.66 -20.87
CA ASP A 131 -5.90 17.60 -19.58
C ASP A 131 -5.31 16.45 -18.73
N PRO A 132 -4.11 16.56 -18.13
CA PRO A 132 -3.53 15.51 -17.29
C PRO A 132 -4.48 15.01 -16.18
N LEU A 133 -5.32 15.91 -15.65
CA LEU A 133 -6.27 15.63 -14.58
C LEU A 133 -7.41 14.70 -14.99
N HIS A 134 -7.76 14.56 -16.28
CA HIS A 134 -8.81 13.62 -16.74
C HIS A 134 -8.62 12.18 -16.23
N ARG A 135 -7.38 11.79 -15.92
CA ARG A 135 -7.04 10.48 -15.36
C ARG A 135 -7.52 10.31 -13.91
N LEU A 136 -7.71 11.39 -13.18
CA LEU A 136 -8.08 11.39 -11.76
C LEU A 136 -9.43 12.05 -11.47
N VAL A 137 -9.99 12.86 -12.37
CA VAL A 137 -11.25 13.56 -12.09
C VAL A 137 -12.44 12.91 -12.78
N TYR A 138 -13.62 13.08 -12.19
CA TYR A 138 -14.90 12.71 -12.80
C TYR A 138 -15.51 13.91 -13.54
N PRO A 139 -16.39 13.69 -14.54
CA PRO A 139 -17.02 14.78 -15.29
C PRO A 139 -17.65 15.85 -14.38
N GLY A 140 -17.33 17.11 -14.62
CA GLY A 140 -17.84 18.25 -13.85
C GLY A 140 -17.04 18.62 -12.59
N HIS A 141 -16.01 17.84 -12.24
CA HIS A 141 -15.14 18.13 -11.10
C HIS A 141 -13.80 18.72 -11.56
N PRO A 142 -13.35 19.87 -11.01
CA PRO A 142 -12.09 20.51 -11.43
C PRO A 142 -10.84 19.87 -10.82
N LEU A 143 -10.99 19.02 -9.79
CA LEU A 143 -9.92 18.39 -9.03
C LEU A 143 -10.41 17.03 -8.49
N PRO A 144 -9.50 16.14 -8.05
CA PRO A 144 -9.87 14.98 -7.26
C PRO A 144 -10.71 15.40 -6.05
N SER A 145 -11.73 14.60 -5.73
CA SER A 145 -12.80 14.99 -4.82
C SER A 145 -13.25 13.84 -3.92
N PHE A 146 -13.74 14.17 -2.74
CA PHE A 146 -14.22 13.21 -1.75
C PHE A 146 -15.37 13.78 -0.92
N VAL A 147 -16.15 12.91 -0.30
CA VAL A 147 -17.29 13.28 0.54
C VAL A 147 -17.04 12.73 1.94
N LEU A 148 -17.19 13.57 2.96
CA LEU A 148 -17.23 13.05 4.33
C LEU A 148 -18.56 12.32 4.58
N PRO A 149 -18.59 11.22 5.35
CA PRO A 149 -19.82 10.50 5.67
C PRO A 149 -20.98 11.41 6.09
N HIS A 150 -22.18 11.11 5.62
CA HIS A 150 -23.35 11.91 5.96
C HIS A 150 -23.78 11.68 7.43
N GLU A 151 -24.34 12.70 8.09
CA GLU A 151 -24.79 12.58 9.49
C GLU A 151 -26.02 11.66 9.65
N ASP A 152 -26.89 11.61 8.65
CA ASP A 152 -27.97 10.63 8.55
C ASP A 152 -27.45 9.27 8.07
N LEU A 153 -27.57 8.24 8.93
CA LEU A 153 -27.16 6.87 8.64
C LEU A 153 -27.83 6.28 7.40
N ASN A 154 -29.03 6.73 7.03
CA ASN A 154 -29.71 6.26 5.82
C ASN A 154 -29.04 6.73 4.53
N GLN A 155 -28.12 7.70 4.62
CA GLN A 155 -27.35 8.26 3.51
C GLN A 155 -25.87 7.85 3.55
N VAL A 156 -25.48 7.02 4.52
CA VAL A 156 -24.11 6.51 4.61
C VAL A 156 -23.91 5.37 3.60
N LYS A 157 -22.88 5.49 2.75
CA LYS A 157 -22.49 4.47 1.77
C LYS A 157 -21.04 4.07 2.01
N LEU A 158 -20.88 2.87 2.55
CA LEU A 158 -19.59 2.23 2.79
C LEU A 158 -19.38 1.12 1.77
N LEU A 159 -18.19 1.04 1.20
CA LEU A 159 -17.76 -0.09 0.38
C LEU A 159 -16.78 -0.94 1.17
N HIS A 160 -16.81 -2.23 0.92
CA HIS A 160 -15.93 -3.21 1.55
C HIS A 160 -15.44 -4.22 0.50
N GLY A 161 -14.16 -4.59 0.58
CA GLY A 161 -13.56 -5.61 -0.29
C GLY A 161 -12.22 -6.11 0.22
N SER A 162 -11.72 -7.17 -0.38
CA SER A 162 -10.40 -7.79 -0.11
C SER A 162 -9.98 -8.65 -1.32
N CYS A 163 -8.84 -9.33 -1.20
CA CYS A 163 -8.40 -10.40 -2.12
C CYS A 163 -8.15 -9.95 -3.57
N ARG A 164 -7.24 -8.99 -3.75
CA ARG A 164 -6.89 -8.42 -5.07
C ARG A 164 -5.75 -9.15 -5.76
N LYS A 165 -6.01 -10.40 -6.16
CA LYS A 165 -5.02 -11.23 -6.86
C LYS A 165 -4.88 -10.83 -8.33
N PRO A 166 -3.71 -10.37 -8.82
CA PRO A 166 -3.58 -9.87 -10.19
C PRO A 166 -3.88 -10.88 -11.30
N HIS A 167 -3.61 -12.17 -11.07
CA HIS A 167 -3.97 -13.29 -11.97
C HIS A 167 -5.14 -14.12 -11.42
N GLY A 168 -5.98 -13.51 -10.57
CA GLY A 168 -7.23 -14.11 -10.08
C GLY A 168 -8.24 -14.34 -11.20
N ILE A 169 -9.24 -15.19 -10.93
CA ILE A 169 -10.34 -15.44 -11.88
C ILE A 169 -11.33 -14.27 -11.80
N GLY A 170 -11.77 -13.79 -12.95
CA GLY A 170 -12.81 -12.77 -13.06
C GLY A 170 -12.25 -11.38 -13.32
N LYS A 171 -13.08 -10.36 -13.07
CA LYS A 171 -12.70 -8.96 -13.24
C LYS A 171 -12.17 -8.41 -11.93
N GLU A 172 -11.18 -7.52 -12.00
CA GLU A 172 -10.79 -6.67 -10.87
C GLU A 172 -12.00 -5.84 -10.42
N MET A 173 -12.54 -6.14 -9.24
CA MET A 173 -13.79 -5.54 -8.78
C MET A 173 -13.60 -4.16 -8.14
N LEU A 174 -12.39 -3.78 -7.74
CA LEU A 174 -12.11 -2.43 -7.25
C LEU A 174 -12.37 -1.37 -8.32
N SER A 175 -12.28 -1.70 -9.62
CA SER A 175 -12.67 -0.79 -10.68
C SER A 175 -14.18 -0.52 -10.74
N ALA A 176 -15.02 -1.31 -10.06
CA ALA A 176 -16.45 -1.00 -9.96
C ALA A 176 -16.71 0.26 -9.11
N VAL A 177 -15.82 0.59 -8.17
CA VAL A 177 -15.89 1.84 -7.40
C VAL A 177 -15.83 3.05 -8.32
N ASP A 178 -15.02 2.98 -9.37
CA ASP A 178 -14.91 4.02 -10.38
C ASP A 178 -16.25 4.30 -11.07
N THR A 179 -16.94 3.23 -11.48
CA THR A 179 -18.27 3.31 -12.10
C THR A 179 -19.32 3.87 -11.11
N MET A 180 -19.26 3.49 -9.84
CA MET A 180 -20.15 4.02 -8.80
C MET A 180 -19.94 5.53 -8.59
N LEU A 181 -18.69 5.99 -8.55
CA LEU A 181 -18.34 7.40 -8.40
C LEU A 181 -18.77 8.23 -9.62
N GLU A 182 -18.57 7.71 -10.83
CA GLU A 182 -18.97 8.36 -12.09
C GLU A 182 -20.50 8.46 -12.24
N SER A 183 -21.23 7.46 -11.73
CA SER A 183 -22.70 7.40 -11.80
C SER A 183 -23.43 8.25 -10.76
N ALA A 184 -22.70 8.93 -9.86
CA ALA A 184 -23.26 9.76 -8.79
C ALA A 184 -22.95 11.28 -8.94
N PRO A 185 -23.17 11.93 -10.10
CA PRO A 185 -22.67 13.29 -10.37
C PRO A 185 -23.40 14.42 -9.62
N GLY A 186 -24.46 14.13 -8.86
CA GLY A 186 -25.23 15.17 -8.15
C GLY A 186 -25.97 14.72 -6.90
N ASN A 187 -25.87 13.45 -6.52
CA ASN A 187 -26.42 12.94 -5.28
C ASN A 187 -25.30 12.40 -4.40
N LEU A 188 -24.81 13.23 -3.47
CA LEU A 188 -23.73 12.88 -2.55
C LEU A 188 -24.09 11.67 -1.65
N ALA A 189 -25.39 11.42 -1.44
CA ALA A 189 -25.86 10.26 -0.68
C ALA A 189 -25.71 8.94 -1.44
N GLU A 190 -25.60 8.95 -2.78
CA GLU A 190 -25.33 7.74 -3.58
C GLU A 190 -23.86 7.58 -3.93
N ARG A 191 -23.04 8.61 -3.68
CA ARG A 191 -21.60 8.54 -3.87
C ARG A 191 -20.96 7.75 -2.71
N PRO A 192 -20.13 6.72 -2.99
CA PRO A 192 -19.35 6.06 -1.96
C PRO A 192 -18.51 7.07 -1.15
N GLN A 193 -18.63 7.03 0.17
CA GLN A 193 -17.92 7.97 1.06
C GLN A 193 -16.65 7.35 1.62
N GLN A 194 -16.64 6.03 1.84
CA GLN A 194 -15.51 5.30 2.37
C GLN A 194 -15.39 3.92 1.73
N LEU A 195 -14.15 3.48 1.55
CA LEU A 195 -13.79 2.15 1.08
C LEU A 195 -12.92 1.47 2.13
N PHE A 196 -13.34 0.29 2.59
CA PHE A 196 -12.60 -0.56 3.51
C PHE A 196 -12.05 -1.78 2.78
N MET A 197 -10.73 -1.86 2.70
CA MET A 197 -9.99 -2.91 2.03
C MET A 197 -9.36 -3.83 3.08
N THR A 198 -10.05 -4.90 3.47
CA THR A 198 -9.76 -5.62 4.73
C THR A 198 -8.75 -6.76 4.58
N GLY A 199 -7.75 -6.61 3.71
CA GLY A 199 -6.76 -7.65 3.47
C GLY A 199 -6.43 -7.88 2.01
N ASP A 200 -5.30 -8.54 1.78
CA ASP A 200 -4.84 -9.04 0.49
C ASP A 200 -4.86 -7.95 -0.58
N GLN A 201 -4.24 -6.81 -0.25
CA GLN A 201 -4.04 -5.72 -1.22
C GLN A 201 -3.05 -6.12 -2.30
N ILE A 202 -2.12 -7.00 -1.93
CA ILE A 202 -1.18 -7.70 -2.79
C ILE A 202 -1.18 -9.19 -2.44
N TYR A 203 -0.52 -9.98 -3.28
CA TYR A 203 -0.19 -11.39 -3.01
C TYR A 203 1.33 -11.52 -2.99
N GLY A 204 1.88 -11.89 -1.83
CA GLY A 204 3.30 -12.06 -1.58
C GLY A 204 3.78 -13.48 -1.85
N ASP A 205 2.88 -14.46 -1.91
CA ASP A 205 3.23 -15.87 -2.02
C ASP A 205 2.77 -16.53 -3.32
N ASP A 206 1.64 -16.10 -3.87
CA ASP A 206 1.13 -16.54 -5.16
C ASP A 206 1.23 -15.40 -6.18
N VAL A 207 2.34 -15.35 -6.92
CA VAL A 207 2.58 -14.36 -7.99
C VAL A 207 2.72 -15.06 -9.33
N ALA A 208 2.08 -14.54 -10.37
CA ALA A 208 2.29 -15.05 -11.72
C ALA A 208 3.76 -14.82 -12.16
N ALA A 209 4.39 -15.82 -12.79
CA ALA A 209 5.82 -15.78 -13.14
C ALA A 209 6.23 -14.53 -13.95
N SER A 210 5.37 -14.11 -14.90
CA SER A 210 5.61 -12.90 -15.69
C SER A 210 5.52 -11.61 -14.87
N LEU A 211 4.58 -11.54 -13.93
CA LEU A 211 4.49 -10.42 -13.00
C LEU A 211 5.72 -10.41 -12.09
N LEU A 212 6.09 -11.54 -11.47
CA LEU A 212 7.29 -11.62 -10.62
C LEU A 212 8.54 -11.17 -11.36
N PHE A 213 8.71 -11.58 -12.62
CA PHE A 213 9.81 -11.13 -13.45
C PHE A 213 9.83 -9.60 -13.62
N ALA A 214 8.68 -8.99 -13.92
CA ALA A 214 8.56 -7.54 -14.05
C ALA A 214 8.79 -6.81 -12.71
N LEU A 215 8.43 -7.41 -11.57
CA LEU A 215 8.70 -6.87 -10.24
C LEU A 215 10.20 -6.88 -9.91
N ILE A 216 10.91 -7.94 -10.30
CA ILE A 216 12.38 -8.06 -10.15
C ILE A 216 13.08 -6.98 -10.97
N ASP A 217 12.69 -6.83 -12.25
CA ASP A 217 13.19 -5.78 -13.15
C ASP A 217 12.94 -4.38 -12.56
N ALA A 218 11.70 -4.13 -12.12
CA ALA A 218 11.34 -2.85 -11.53
C ALA A 218 12.12 -2.56 -10.23
N GLY A 219 12.22 -3.56 -9.34
CA GLY A 219 12.96 -3.45 -8.08
C GLY A 219 14.43 -3.10 -8.30
N GLY A 220 15.07 -3.68 -9.32
CA GLY A 220 16.47 -3.39 -9.66
C GLY A 220 16.74 -1.92 -9.98
N ILE A 221 15.81 -1.25 -10.65
CA ILE A 221 15.93 0.18 -11.00
C ILE A 221 15.45 1.09 -9.87
N LEU A 222 14.28 0.79 -9.29
CA LEU A 222 13.67 1.65 -8.25
C LEU A 222 14.54 1.75 -7.00
N PHE A 223 15.27 0.68 -6.66
CA PHE A 223 16.12 0.58 -5.47
C PHE A 223 17.61 0.83 -5.76
N GLU A 224 17.96 1.40 -6.91
CA GLU A 224 19.34 1.85 -7.16
C GLU A 224 19.84 2.77 -6.03
N GLY A 225 21.15 2.77 -5.83
CA GLY A 225 21.81 3.46 -4.70
C GLY A 225 21.77 2.70 -3.37
N ASN A 226 20.99 1.62 -3.26
CA ASN A 226 21.09 0.68 -2.16
C ASN A 226 21.99 -0.50 -2.52
N LYS A 227 22.67 -1.05 -1.52
CA LYS A 227 23.27 -2.37 -1.59
C LYS A 227 22.18 -3.40 -1.77
N GLU A 228 22.42 -4.30 -2.73
CA GLU A 228 21.50 -5.36 -3.06
C GLU A 228 21.27 -6.31 -1.87
N GLU A 229 20.00 -6.60 -1.57
CA GLU A 229 19.60 -7.49 -0.48
C GLU A 229 20.02 -8.94 -0.77
N VAL A 230 20.91 -9.48 0.06
CA VAL A 230 21.33 -10.89 0.01
C VAL A 230 20.48 -11.72 0.97
N LEU A 231 19.86 -12.78 0.45
CA LEU A 231 18.99 -13.64 1.23
C LEU A 231 19.81 -14.49 2.22
N PRO A 232 19.51 -14.44 3.53
CA PRO A 232 20.17 -15.31 4.50
C PRO A 232 19.87 -16.79 4.20
N LEU A 233 20.78 -17.68 4.61
CA LEU A 233 20.77 -19.13 4.31
C LEU A 233 20.93 -19.52 2.82
N VAL A 234 20.72 -18.60 1.87
CA VAL A 234 20.93 -18.82 0.42
C VAL A 234 22.21 -18.14 -0.07
N GLN A 235 22.56 -16.99 0.51
CA GLN A 235 23.77 -16.20 0.21
C GLN A 235 23.84 -15.63 -1.21
N ILE A 236 22.67 -15.43 -1.84
CA ILE A 236 22.52 -14.72 -3.11
C ILE A 236 21.33 -13.75 -3.04
N PRO A 237 21.27 -12.74 -3.91
CA PRO A 237 20.09 -11.89 -4.03
C PRO A 237 18.85 -12.62 -4.54
N ALA A 238 17.66 -12.12 -4.17
CA ALA A 238 16.38 -12.70 -4.59
C ALA A 238 16.21 -12.76 -6.12
N ARG A 239 16.73 -11.76 -6.85
CA ARG A 239 16.67 -11.72 -8.33
C ARG A 239 17.40 -12.87 -9.00
N MET A 240 18.35 -13.52 -8.32
CA MET A 240 19.04 -14.69 -8.86
C MET A 240 18.19 -15.97 -8.76
N LEU A 241 17.04 -15.91 -8.08
CA LEU A 241 16.06 -16.99 -8.01
C LEU A 241 14.97 -16.74 -9.06
N ALA A 242 15.06 -17.49 -10.16
CA ALA A 242 14.14 -17.40 -11.28
C ALA A 242 12.67 -17.60 -10.86
N PRO A 243 11.71 -16.92 -11.53
CA PRO A 243 10.30 -17.27 -11.40
C PRO A 243 10.08 -18.76 -11.73
N GLY A 244 9.44 -19.49 -10.80
CA GLY A 244 9.23 -20.94 -10.89
C GLY A 244 10.13 -21.74 -9.95
N GLU A 245 11.29 -21.19 -9.56
CA GLU A 245 12.37 -21.93 -8.89
C GLU A 245 12.53 -21.57 -7.39
N ARG A 246 11.58 -20.83 -6.79
CA ARG A 246 11.68 -20.36 -5.39
C ARG A 246 11.25 -21.39 -4.35
N ARG A 247 10.70 -22.54 -4.75
CA ARG A 247 10.08 -23.52 -3.85
C ARG A 247 10.99 -23.99 -2.71
N GLU A 248 12.22 -24.42 -3.03
CA GLU A 248 13.16 -24.96 -2.03
C GLU A 248 13.53 -23.91 -0.99
N VAL A 249 13.78 -22.68 -1.44
CA VAL A 249 14.10 -21.53 -0.58
C VAL A 249 12.92 -21.21 0.33
N VAL A 250 11.70 -21.10 -0.21
CA VAL A 250 10.49 -20.73 0.53
C VAL A 250 10.15 -21.79 1.60
N GLN A 251 10.11 -23.07 1.22
CA GLN A 251 9.64 -24.13 2.12
C GLN A 251 10.73 -24.60 3.10
N ASN A 252 11.99 -24.72 2.67
CA ASN A 252 13.04 -25.37 3.45
C ASN A 252 14.03 -24.40 4.09
N LYS A 253 14.10 -23.14 3.61
CA LYS A 253 14.95 -22.11 4.21
C LYS A 253 14.11 -21.09 4.96
N ALA A 254 13.09 -20.50 4.32
CA ALA A 254 12.19 -19.53 4.95
C ALA A 254 11.15 -20.19 5.87
N MET A 255 10.93 -21.50 5.73
CA MET A 255 9.98 -22.30 6.53
C MET A 255 8.51 -21.89 6.36
N LEU A 256 8.18 -21.22 5.25
CA LEU A 256 6.82 -20.76 4.96
C LEU A 256 5.95 -21.92 4.46
N THR A 257 4.64 -21.79 4.65
CA THR A 257 3.66 -22.88 4.46
C THR A 257 2.75 -22.70 3.25
N THR A 258 2.98 -21.68 2.41
CA THR A 258 2.14 -21.44 1.22
C THR A 258 2.02 -22.67 0.32
N SER A 259 0.85 -22.79 -0.31
CA SER A 259 0.55 -23.82 -1.31
C SER A 259 1.15 -23.54 -2.69
N THR A 260 1.66 -22.33 -2.96
CA THR A 260 2.20 -21.88 -4.26
C THR A 260 3.62 -21.28 -4.19
N PRO A 261 4.58 -21.98 -3.57
CA PRO A 261 5.88 -21.42 -3.20
C PRO A 261 6.81 -21.10 -4.38
N GLU A 262 6.43 -21.41 -5.63
CA GLU A 262 7.27 -21.27 -6.81
C GLU A 262 7.60 -19.81 -7.15
N ASN A 263 6.70 -18.90 -6.80
CA ASN A 263 6.76 -17.48 -7.16
C ASN A 263 6.42 -16.59 -5.96
N HIS A 264 7.10 -16.80 -4.84
CA HIS A 264 6.97 -15.97 -3.64
C HIS A 264 7.87 -14.73 -3.72
N LEU A 265 7.40 -13.56 -3.28
CA LEU A 265 8.21 -12.35 -3.06
C LEU A 265 9.14 -12.55 -1.87
N LEU A 266 10.41 -12.22 -2.00
CA LEU A 266 11.42 -12.47 -0.97
C LEU A 266 12.09 -11.18 -0.49
N ALA A 267 12.44 -10.30 -1.43
CA ALA A 267 13.15 -9.05 -1.13
C ALA A 267 12.20 -7.89 -0.84
N PHE A 268 12.66 -6.92 -0.06
CA PHE A 268 11.92 -5.68 0.22
C PHE A 268 11.51 -4.95 -1.07
N ALA A 269 12.42 -4.91 -2.05
CA ALA A 269 12.17 -4.29 -3.36
C ALA A 269 11.01 -4.96 -4.12
N GLU A 270 10.87 -6.28 -4.01
CA GLU A 270 9.80 -7.04 -4.67
C GLU A 270 8.43 -6.75 -4.04
N TYR A 271 8.36 -6.70 -2.70
CA TYR A 271 7.14 -6.31 -1.98
C TYR A 271 6.72 -4.85 -2.28
N ALA A 272 7.69 -3.93 -2.32
CA ALA A 272 7.42 -2.53 -2.65
C ALA A 272 6.93 -2.39 -4.10
N ALA A 273 7.59 -3.03 -5.06
CA ALA A 273 7.17 -3.05 -6.45
C ALA A 273 5.76 -3.64 -6.62
N MET A 274 5.42 -4.71 -5.89
CA MET A 274 4.10 -5.34 -5.96
C MET A 274 2.97 -4.37 -5.60
N HIS A 275 3.15 -3.55 -4.55
CA HIS A 275 2.17 -2.52 -4.18
C HIS A 275 2.01 -1.48 -5.30
N LEU A 276 3.11 -1.02 -5.90
CA LEU A 276 3.06 -0.04 -6.99
C LEU A 276 2.33 -0.61 -8.23
N PHE A 277 2.59 -1.86 -8.60
CA PHE A 277 1.91 -2.54 -9.70
C PHE A 277 0.43 -2.83 -9.41
N ALA A 278 0.06 -3.06 -8.15
CA ALA A 278 -1.32 -3.34 -7.74
C ALA A 278 -2.21 -2.08 -7.72
N TRP A 279 -1.62 -0.89 -7.59
CA TRP A 279 -2.35 0.38 -7.47
C TRP A 279 -2.15 1.34 -8.65
N SER A 280 -1.21 1.07 -9.55
CA SER A 280 -0.94 1.94 -10.70
C SER A 280 -0.48 1.18 -11.94
N ASP A 281 -0.93 1.69 -13.09
CA ASP A 281 -0.53 1.28 -14.43
C ASP A 281 0.84 1.83 -14.87
N VAL A 282 1.38 2.85 -14.18
CA VAL A 282 2.57 3.60 -14.64
C VAL A 282 3.81 2.73 -14.82
N LEU A 283 4.05 1.81 -13.88
CA LEU A 283 5.20 0.91 -13.93
C LEU A 283 4.96 -0.32 -14.80
N TRP A 284 3.77 -0.53 -15.36
CA TRP A 284 3.53 -1.66 -16.24
C TRP A 284 4.15 -1.42 -17.63
N PRO A 285 4.88 -2.39 -18.19
CA PRO A 285 5.32 -2.31 -19.59
C PRO A 285 4.14 -2.48 -20.55
N ASP A 286 4.32 -2.10 -21.82
CA ASP A 286 3.27 -2.21 -22.85
C ASP A 286 2.78 -3.64 -23.08
N ASP A 287 3.67 -4.61 -22.99
CA ASP A 287 3.32 -6.02 -22.79
C ASP A 287 4.24 -6.61 -21.74
N LEU A 288 3.72 -7.57 -20.98
CA LEU A 288 4.48 -8.27 -19.97
C LEU A 288 5.48 -9.27 -20.61
N PRO A 289 6.59 -9.60 -19.93
CA PRO A 289 7.57 -10.56 -20.44
C PRO A 289 6.92 -11.93 -20.67
N GLY A 290 7.10 -12.48 -21.87
CA GLY A 290 6.63 -13.81 -22.23
C GLY A 290 7.49 -14.91 -21.61
N ALA A 291 7.04 -16.17 -21.74
CA ALA A 291 7.76 -17.32 -21.19
C ALA A 291 9.19 -17.44 -21.75
N GLU A 292 9.37 -17.20 -23.05
CA GLU A 292 10.69 -17.21 -23.68
C GLU A 292 11.58 -16.05 -23.21
N ASP A 293 11.02 -14.87 -22.89
CA ASP A 293 11.80 -13.77 -22.31
C ASP A 293 12.37 -14.18 -20.94
N ILE A 294 11.55 -14.84 -20.11
CA ILE A 294 11.96 -15.39 -18.81
C ILE A 294 13.03 -16.47 -19.00
N TRP A 295 12.82 -17.44 -19.90
CA TRP A 295 13.75 -18.54 -20.11
C TRP A 295 15.06 -18.14 -20.79
N ASN A 296 15.08 -17.04 -21.54
CA ASN A 296 16.31 -16.50 -22.09
C ASN A 296 17.20 -15.89 -20.99
N VAL A 297 16.60 -15.29 -19.96
CA VAL A 297 17.32 -14.76 -18.79
C VAL A 297 17.64 -15.85 -17.77
N TYR A 298 16.73 -16.81 -17.59
CA TYR A 298 16.84 -17.94 -16.68
C TYR A 298 16.64 -19.28 -17.42
N PRO A 299 17.66 -19.79 -18.14
CA PRO A 299 17.55 -21.04 -18.89
C PRO A 299 17.14 -22.25 -18.03
N GLU A 300 17.50 -22.24 -16.75
CA GLU A 300 17.17 -23.26 -15.75
C GLU A 300 15.67 -23.33 -15.41
N ALA A 301 14.93 -22.22 -15.55
CA ALA A 301 13.48 -22.16 -15.31
C ALA A 301 12.67 -22.78 -16.46
N ARG A 302 13.33 -23.21 -17.54
CA ARG A 302 12.66 -23.83 -18.68
C ARG A 302 12.08 -25.19 -18.27
N PRO A 303 10.77 -25.43 -18.44
CA PRO A 303 10.16 -26.69 -18.06
C PRO A 303 10.70 -27.84 -18.91
N ARG A 304 10.83 -29.01 -18.30
CA ARG A 304 11.17 -30.24 -19.01
C ARG A 304 10.13 -30.57 -20.10
N PRO A 305 10.50 -31.24 -21.21
CA PRO A 305 9.62 -31.49 -22.34
C PRO A 305 8.26 -32.10 -21.96
N GLU A 306 8.22 -32.99 -20.97
CA GLU A 306 7.00 -33.64 -20.50
C GLU A 306 6.02 -32.69 -19.76
N LYS A 307 6.50 -31.58 -19.21
CA LYS A 307 5.69 -30.56 -18.52
C LYS A 307 5.49 -29.28 -19.33
N GLN A 308 6.23 -29.11 -20.42
CA GLN A 308 6.27 -27.88 -21.21
C GLN A 308 4.88 -27.41 -21.62
N LYS A 309 4.08 -28.29 -22.25
CA LYS A 309 2.71 -27.94 -22.69
C LYS A 309 1.81 -27.45 -21.54
N LYS A 310 1.92 -28.06 -20.35
CA LYS A 310 1.13 -27.65 -19.18
C LYS A 310 1.58 -26.27 -18.68
N ALA A 311 2.88 -26.05 -18.59
CA ALA A 311 3.46 -24.78 -18.17
C ALA A 311 3.06 -23.64 -19.13
N GLU A 312 3.12 -23.88 -20.45
CA GLU A 312 2.70 -22.92 -21.47
C GLU A 312 1.21 -22.56 -21.36
N ILE A 313 0.32 -23.54 -21.10
CA ILE A 313 -1.11 -23.28 -20.88
C ILE A 313 -1.34 -22.43 -19.63
N THR A 314 -0.73 -22.79 -18.50
CA THR A 314 -0.86 -22.01 -17.26
C THR A 314 -0.29 -20.61 -17.43
N PHE A 315 0.84 -20.46 -18.11
CA PHE A 315 1.44 -19.17 -18.39
C PHE A 315 0.52 -18.30 -19.26
N ALA A 316 -0.06 -18.86 -20.33
CA ALA A 316 -0.98 -18.13 -21.20
C ALA A 316 -2.25 -17.65 -20.45
N ASP A 317 -2.83 -18.50 -19.60
CA ASP A 317 -3.98 -18.14 -18.75
C ASP A 317 -3.62 -17.02 -17.77
N HIS A 318 -2.46 -17.11 -17.10
CA HIS A 318 -1.99 -16.03 -16.24
C HIS A 318 -1.77 -14.71 -17.01
N MET A 319 -1.18 -14.76 -18.21
CA MET A 319 -0.97 -13.57 -19.04
C MET A 319 -2.28 -12.90 -19.45
N GLU A 320 -3.31 -13.67 -19.81
CA GLU A 320 -4.64 -13.13 -20.12
C GLU A 320 -5.24 -12.39 -18.92
N ARG A 321 -5.16 -12.99 -17.73
CA ARG A 321 -5.67 -12.40 -16.49
C ARG A 321 -4.90 -11.16 -16.07
N LEU A 322 -3.57 -11.16 -16.19
CA LEU A 322 -2.74 -10.00 -15.91
C LEU A 322 -3.04 -8.83 -16.85
N ARG A 323 -3.29 -9.10 -18.15
CA ARG A 323 -3.72 -8.07 -19.11
C ARG A 323 -5.09 -7.51 -18.73
N ALA A 324 -6.04 -8.36 -18.33
CA ALA A 324 -7.33 -7.93 -17.82
C ALA A 324 -7.18 -7.06 -16.56
N PHE A 325 -6.38 -7.47 -15.58
CA PHE A 325 -6.09 -6.70 -14.37
C PHE A 325 -5.45 -5.34 -14.69
N ARG A 326 -4.41 -5.31 -15.53
CA ARG A 326 -3.77 -4.06 -15.94
C ARG A 326 -4.75 -3.10 -16.60
N SER A 327 -5.67 -3.61 -17.42
CA SER A 327 -6.64 -2.79 -18.14
C SER A 327 -7.59 -1.99 -17.24
N THR A 328 -7.75 -2.40 -15.97
CA THR A 328 -8.61 -1.74 -14.99
C THR A 328 -7.88 -0.80 -14.04
N LEU A 329 -6.54 -0.79 -14.06
CA LEU A 329 -5.73 0.03 -13.16
C LEU A 329 -5.96 1.54 -13.30
N PRO A 330 -6.20 2.11 -14.50
CA PRO A 330 -6.56 3.52 -14.61
C PRO A 330 -7.82 3.88 -13.82
N GLN A 331 -8.85 3.03 -13.87
CA GLN A 331 -10.11 3.19 -13.12
C GLN A 331 -9.88 3.03 -11.62
N VAL A 332 -9.09 2.02 -11.22
CA VAL A 332 -8.70 1.82 -9.82
C VAL A 332 -7.97 3.05 -9.28
N ARG A 333 -6.99 3.57 -10.02
CA ARG A 333 -6.23 4.77 -9.64
C ARG A 333 -7.14 5.99 -9.50
N ARG A 334 -8.08 6.19 -10.42
CA ARG A 334 -9.08 7.27 -10.35
C ARG A 334 -9.98 7.13 -9.11
N ALA A 335 -10.49 5.93 -8.85
CA ALA A 335 -11.32 5.66 -7.67
C ALA A 335 -10.58 5.88 -6.35
N LEU A 336 -9.35 5.38 -6.24
CA LEU A 336 -8.49 5.54 -5.06
C LEU A 336 -8.12 7.01 -4.79
N ALA A 337 -8.05 7.84 -5.83
CA ALA A 337 -7.86 9.28 -5.68
C ALA A 337 -9.11 10.01 -5.17
N ASN A 338 -10.30 9.39 -5.20
CA ASN A 338 -11.59 10.06 -4.98
C ASN A 338 -12.47 9.46 -3.86
N THR A 339 -11.99 8.42 -3.18
CA THR A 339 -12.69 7.78 -2.07
C THR A 339 -11.71 7.54 -0.92
N ALA A 340 -12.09 7.94 0.29
CA ALA A 340 -11.27 7.69 1.47
C ALA A 340 -11.14 6.18 1.68
N THR A 341 -9.91 5.68 1.51
CA THR A 341 -9.60 4.26 1.49
C THR A 341 -8.81 3.85 2.73
N TYR A 342 -9.38 2.93 3.49
CA TYR A 342 -8.84 2.38 4.73
C TYR A 342 -8.45 0.93 4.49
N THR A 343 -7.28 0.49 4.94
CA THR A 343 -6.83 -0.91 4.74
C THR A 343 -6.38 -1.60 6.03
N ILE A 344 -6.34 -2.92 6.06
CA ILE A 344 -5.64 -3.71 7.10
C ILE A 344 -4.89 -4.84 6.41
N CYS A 345 -3.74 -5.25 6.97
CA CYS A 345 -2.94 -6.35 6.43
C CYS A 345 -3.68 -7.68 6.62
N ASP A 346 -3.59 -8.59 5.65
CA ASP A 346 -4.00 -9.98 5.83
C ASP A 346 -2.88 -10.95 5.44
N ASP A 347 -3.17 -12.23 5.23
CA ASP A 347 -2.15 -13.25 5.03
C ASP A 347 -1.44 -13.17 3.69
N HIS A 348 -2.16 -13.02 2.58
CA HIS A 348 -1.49 -12.94 1.28
C HIS A 348 -0.67 -11.66 1.11
N ASP A 349 -0.82 -10.63 1.94
CA ASP A 349 0.15 -9.52 1.99
C ASP A 349 1.58 -9.99 2.38
N VAL A 350 1.70 -11.14 3.06
CA VAL A 350 2.96 -11.75 3.49
C VAL A 350 3.16 -13.14 2.88
N THR A 351 2.34 -14.09 3.32
CA THR A 351 2.22 -15.47 2.83
C THR A 351 0.92 -16.07 3.35
N ASP A 352 0.29 -16.94 2.56
CA ASP A 352 -0.85 -17.76 2.99
C ASP A 352 -0.59 -18.37 4.37
N ASP A 353 -1.58 -18.23 5.25
CA ASP A 353 -1.54 -18.71 6.64
C ASP A 353 -0.39 -18.14 7.51
N TRP A 354 0.10 -16.92 7.27
CA TRP A 354 1.06 -16.32 8.22
C TRP A 354 0.44 -16.12 9.62
N PHE A 355 1.26 -16.33 10.64
CA PHE A 355 0.83 -16.35 12.05
C PHE A 355 -0.39 -17.26 12.30
N LEU A 356 -0.58 -18.32 11.47
CA LEU A 356 -1.71 -19.23 11.58
C LEU A 356 -1.73 -19.98 12.90
N ASP A 357 -0.62 -20.56 13.33
CA ASP A 357 -0.51 -21.32 14.58
C ASP A 357 0.84 -21.07 15.27
N GLY A 358 0.96 -21.50 16.53
CA GLY A 358 2.15 -21.21 17.33
C GLY A 358 3.39 -21.94 16.83
N ALA A 359 3.23 -23.11 16.21
CA ALA A 359 4.31 -23.88 15.62
C ALA A 359 4.83 -23.20 14.35
N TRP A 360 3.96 -22.58 13.55
CA TRP A 360 4.31 -21.74 12.42
C TRP A 360 5.16 -20.58 12.89
N CYS A 361 4.68 -19.83 13.90
CA CYS A 361 5.41 -18.70 14.47
C CYS A 361 6.80 -19.13 14.94
N ARG A 362 6.89 -20.22 15.70
CA ARG A 362 8.17 -20.75 16.18
C ARG A 362 9.12 -21.08 15.02
N ARG A 363 8.66 -21.82 14.00
CA ARG A 363 9.50 -22.25 12.87
C ARG A 363 9.98 -21.07 12.03
N VAL A 364 9.07 -20.19 11.63
CA VAL A 364 9.36 -19.07 10.71
C VAL A 364 10.20 -18.00 11.38
N LEU A 365 9.85 -17.61 12.62
CA LEU A 365 10.60 -16.58 13.34
C LEU A 365 12.00 -17.04 13.78
N SER A 366 12.21 -18.36 13.92
CA SER A 366 13.54 -18.94 14.18
C SER A 366 14.40 -19.09 12.92
N SER A 367 13.81 -19.00 11.72
CA SER A 367 14.57 -18.97 10.48
C SER A 367 15.03 -17.54 10.17
N PRO A 368 16.34 -17.29 9.99
CA PRO A 368 16.83 -15.99 9.53
C PRO A 368 16.15 -15.52 8.23
N LEU A 369 15.86 -16.43 7.30
CA LEU A 369 15.18 -16.09 6.05
C LEU A 369 13.68 -15.89 6.24
N GLY A 370 13.02 -16.74 7.03
CA GLY A 370 11.60 -16.59 7.33
C GLY A 370 11.31 -15.25 7.99
N ARG A 371 12.10 -14.92 9.02
CA ARG A 371 12.08 -13.62 9.70
C ARG A 371 12.34 -12.46 8.73
N ARG A 372 13.31 -12.58 7.81
CA ARG A 372 13.61 -11.54 6.83
C ARG A 372 12.42 -11.27 5.89
N VAL A 373 11.78 -12.31 5.37
CA VAL A 373 10.61 -12.17 4.49
C VAL A 373 9.44 -11.49 5.21
N VAL A 374 9.12 -11.93 6.44
CA VAL A 374 8.05 -11.31 7.24
C VAL A 374 8.37 -9.85 7.56
N ARG A 375 9.64 -9.53 7.86
CA ARG A 375 10.08 -8.15 8.07
C ARG A 375 9.86 -7.29 6.83
N ASN A 376 10.28 -7.78 5.66
CA ASN A 376 10.15 -7.06 4.40
C ASN A 376 8.67 -6.76 4.12
N ALA A 377 7.79 -7.76 4.28
CA ALA A 377 6.36 -7.60 4.09
C ALA A 377 5.74 -6.59 5.09
N LEU A 378 6.00 -6.73 6.40
CA LEU A 378 5.52 -5.81 7.43
C LEU A 378 6.04 -4.38 7.26
N THR A 379 7.29 -4.22 6.82
CA THR A 379 7.86 -2.91 6.52
C THR A 379 7.12 -2.27 5.36
N THR A 380 6.84 -3.02 4.28
CA THR A 380 6.01 -2.50 3.17
C THR A 380 4.58 -2.21 3.61
N TYR A 381 3.96 -3.04 4.45
CA TYR A 381 2.64 -2.75 5.01
C TYR A 381 2.63 -1.43 5.79
N ALA A 382 3.62 -1.21 6.66
CA ALA A 382 3.74 0.03 7.42
C ALA A 382 3.79 1.26 6.50
N LEU A 383 4.61 1.19 5.45
CA LEU A 383 4.91 2.31 4.56
C LEU A 383 3.85 2.59 3.48
N PHE A 384 3.23 1.55 2.94
CA PHE A 384 2.29 1.64 1.81
C PHE A 384 0.83 1.67 2.27
N GLN A 385 0.53 1.11 3.45
CA GLN A 385 -0.84 0.94 3.93
C GLN A 385 -1.09 1.65 5.27
N ALA A 386 -0.36 1.28 6.33
CA ALA A 386 -0.64 1.72 7.70
C ALA A 386 -0.40 3.23 7.90
N TRP A 387 0.61 3.80 7.26
CA TRP A 387 0.92 5.23 7.31
C TRP A 387 -0.27 6.09 6.88
N GLY A 388 -0.99 5.68 5.84
CA GLY A 388 -2.21 6.36 5.42
C GLY A 388 -3.40 6.19 6.38
N ASN A 389 -3.50 5.06 7.07
CA ASN A 389 -4.60 4.78 8.02
C ASN A 389 -4.43 5.50 9.35
N THR A 390 -3.18 5.63 9.81
CA THR A 390 -2.82 6.15 11.13
C THR A 390 -1.68 7.17 11.03
N PRO A 391 -1.85 8.26 10.25
CA PRO A 391 -0.79 9.23 9.99
C PRO A 391 -0.16 9.77 11.28
N ASP A 392 -0.97 10.00 12.32
CA ASP A 392 -0.50 10.49 13.61
C ASP A 392 0.57 9.60 14.23
N GLN A 393 0.49 8.27 14.09
CA GLN A 393 1.53 7.36 14.60
C GLN A 393 2.90 7.62 13.95
N PHE A 394 2.89 8.08 12.69
CA PHE A 394 4.07 8.41 11.90
C PHE A 394 4.59 9.83 12.13
N ASP A 395 3.85 10.63 12.92
CA ASP A 395 4.28 11.92 13.48
C ASP A 395 4.74 11.78 14.96
N GLN A 396 4.57 10.62 15.58
CA GLN A 396 5.09 10.31 16.91
C GLN A 396 6.54 9.78 16.86
N PRO A 397 7.30 9.82 17.97
CA PRO A 397 8.73 9.45 17.98
C PRO A 397 9.07 8.11 17.34
N ASN A 398 8.26 7.06 17.56
CA ASN A 398 8.54 5.74 16.99
C ASN A 398 8.32 5.71 15.47
N GLY A 399 7.25 6.35 14.98
CA GLY A 399 7.00 6.43 13.56
C GLY A 399 8.01 7.32 12.83
N ILE A 400 8.44 8.44 13.44
CA ILE A 400 9.55 9.26 12.94
C ILE A 400 10.83 8.42 12.83
N ALA A 401 11.18 7.69 13.88
CA ALA A 401 12.37 6.83 13.88
C ALA A 401 12.31 5.75 12.79
N LEU A 402 11.13 5.16 12.51
CA LEU A 402 10.97 4.23 11.40
C LEU A 402 11.23 4.91 10.06
N LEU A 403 10.64 6.08 9.82
CA LEU A 403 10.81 6.79 8.54
C LEU A 403 12.25 7.27 8.33
N GLU A 404 12.92 7.75 9.38
CA GLU A 404 14.34 8.12 9.35
C GLU A 404 15.25 6.91 9.07
N ALA A 405 14.97 5.78 9.74
CA ALA A 405 15.70 4.54 9.50
C ALA A 405 15.55 4.07 8.05
N ILE A 406 14.35 4.16 7.47
CA ILE A 406 14.10 3.78 6.08
C ILE A 406 14.76 4.77 5.10
N ASP A 407 14.62 6.08 5.32
CA ASP A 407 15.17 7.13 4.45
C ASP A 407 16.70 7.04 4.32
N THR A 408 17.36 6.70 5.42
CA THR A 408 18.82 6.58 5.50
C THR A 408 19.33 5.20 5.16
N ASN A 409 18.47 4.17 5.08
CA ASN A 409 18.89 2.81 4.78
C ASN A 409 19.52 2.72 3.37
N ARG A 410 20.74 2.20 3.30
CA ARG A 410 21.45 1.89 2.04
C ARG A 410 21.75 0.40 1.90
N GLY A 411 21.21 -0.46 2.76
CA GLY A 411 21.37 -1.91 2.71
C GLY A 411 22.70 -2.45 3.25
N ASP A 412 23.60 -1.58 3.71
CA ASP A 412 24.88 -1.89 4.36
C ASP A 412 24.94 -1.42 5.82
N GLU A 413 23.81 -0.94 6.34
CA GLU A 413 23.65 -0.44 7.69
C GLU A 413 23.87 -1.55 8.73
N PRO A 414 24.35 -1.19 9.93
CA PRO A 414 24.64 -2.17 10.97
C PRO A 414 23.34 -2.76 11.55
N ASP A 415 23.43 -3.96 12.12
CA ASP A 415 22.33 -4.70 12.75
C ASP A 415 21.39 -3.84 13.64
N PRO A 416 21.86 -2.84 14.42
CA PRO A 416 20.98 -2.01 15.26
C PRO A 416 19.89 -1.22 14.51
N GLN A 417 20.12 -0.81 13.25
CA GLN A 417 19.07 -0.12 12.48
C GLN A 417 18.00 -1.12 12.02
N GLU A 418 18.44 -2.32 11.62
CA GLU A 418 17.57 -3.39 11.18
C GLU A 418 16.73 -3.97 12.33
N ASP A 419 17.30 -4.00 13.54
CA ASP A 419 16.60 -4.30 14.78
C ASP A 419 15.60 -3.19 15.13
N THR A 420 15.96 -1.92 14.95
CA THR A 420 15.05 -0.78 15.16
C THR A 420 13.82 -0.89 14.26
N ILE A 421 14.00 -1.18 12.96
CA ILE A 421 12.90 -1.41 12.02
C ILE A 421 12.03 -2.57 12.51
N ALA A 422 12.64 -3.72 12.84
CA ALA A 422 11.91 -4.90 13.32
C ALA A 422 11.11 -4.63 14.60
N GLU A 423 11.67 -3.90 15.57
CA GLU A 423 10.99 -3.51 16.81
C GLU A 423 9.78 -2.61 16.53
N ILE A 424 9.95 -1.58 15.70
CA ILE A 424 8.89 -0.58 15.44
C ILE A 424 7.76 -1.19 14.60
N ILE A 425 8.04 -2.07 13.64
CA ILE A 425 6.99 -2.81 12.91
C ILE A 425 6.41 -3.98 13.73
N GLY A 426 6.84 -4.15 14.98
CA GLY A 426 6.28 -5.15 15.89
C GLY A 426 6.62 -6.60 15.52
N LEU A 427 7.71 -6.85 14.80
CA LEU A 427 8.18 -8.20 14.44
C LEU A 427 8.85 -8.89 15.65
N PRO A 428 8.25 -9.96 16.21
CA PRO A 428 8.78 -10.62 17.40
C PRO A 428 10.16 -11.24 17.17
N ALA A 429 11.13 -11.05 18.06
CA ALA A 429 12.50 -11.62 17.98
C ALA A 429 12.52 -13.16 17.88
N SER A 430 11.69 -13.81 18.70
CA SER A 430 11.42 -15.23 18.66
C SER A 430 10.04 -15.46 19.28
N PHE A 431 9.51 -16.68 19.13
CA PHE A 431 8.30 -17.07 19.83
C PHE A 431 8.31 -18.56 20.10
N GLU A 432 8.04 -18.93 21.36
CA GLU A 432 8.01 -20.33 21.78
C GLU A 432 6.76 -21.07 21.30
N GLY A 433 5.79 -20.42 20.67
CA GLY A 433 4.61 -21.06 20.10
C GLY A 433 3.39 -21.16 21.04
N SER A 434 3.45 -20.54 22.22
CA SER A 434 2.32 -20.45 23.14
C SER A 434 2.37 -19.12 23.90
N GLY A 435 1.21 -18.58 24.26
CA GLY A 435 1.06 -17.25 24.85
C GLY A 435 0.69 -16.20 23.80
N GLU A 436 0.83 -14.95 24.19
CA GLU A 436 0.63 -13.80 23.31
C GLU A 436 1.89 -13.55 22.49
N LEU A 437 1.75 -13.12 21.23
CA LEU A 437 2.91 -12.71 20.44
C LEU A 437 3.58 -11.51 21.10
N PRO A 438 4.90 -11.56 21.35
CA PRO A 438 5.57 -10.47 22.03
C PRO A 438 5.83 -9.32 21.06
N HIS A 439 5.50 -8.10 21.49
CA HIS A 439 5.80 -6.88 20.76
C HIS A 439 6.70 -5.97 21.60
N ALA A 440 7.62 -5.27 20.94
CA ALA A 440 8.41 -4.25 21.60
C ALA A 440 7.50 -3.12 22.10
N PRO A 441 7.80 -2.46 23.23
CA PRO A 441 7.01 -1.31 23.72
C PRO A 441 6.90 -0.15 22.72
N ARG A 442 7.85 -0.08 21.78
CA ARG A 442 7.88 0.93 20.71
C ARG A 442 7.22 0.50 19.40
N ALA A 443 6.60 -0.68 19.36
CA ALA A 443 5.89 -1.14 18.18
C ALA A 443 4.73 -0.20 17.84
N LEU A 444 4.56 0.07 16.55
CA LEU A 444 3.34 0.64 16.01
C LEU A 444 2.20 -0.37 16.19
N HIS A 445 0.96 0.14 16.20
CA HIS A 445 -0.23 -0.69 16.18
C HIS A 445 -0.92 -0.61 14.82
N TRP A 446 -1.48 -1.74 14.36
CA TRP A 446 -2.15 -1.81 13.05
C TRP A 446 -3.66 -1.61 13.10
N TYR A 447 -4.26 -1.78 14.27
CA TYR A 447 -5.67 -1.48 14.51
C TYR A 447 -5.94 0.02 14.50
N TYR A 448 -7.16 0.43 14.17
CA TYR A 448 -7.55 1.84 14.22
C TYR A 448 -9.05 2.01 14.31
N THR A 449 -9.48 3.20 14.70
CA THR A 449 -10.89 3.58 14.74
C THR A 449 -11.18 4.73 13.79
N TYR A 450 -12.38 4.74 13.24
CA TYR A 450 -12.96 5.88 12.55
C TYR A 450 -14.27 6.27 13.24
N SER A 451 -14.37 7.51 13.71
CA SER A 451 -15.54 8.02 14.43
C SER A 451 -16.31 9.02 13.57
N ALA A 452 -17.50 8.64 13.13
CA ALA A 452 -18.46 9.51 12.47
C ALA A 452 -19.52 10.00 13.48
N PRO A 453 -20.38 10.98 13.13
CA PRO A 453 -21.36 11.54 14.07
C PRO A 453 -22.35 10.52 14.65
N ARG A 454 -22.67 9.46 13.90
CA ARG A 454 -23.69 8.46 14.27
C ARG A 454 -23.22 7.01 14.26
N TYR A 455 -21.96 6.75 13.89
CA TYR A 455 -21.39 5.41 13.92
C TYR A 455 -19.89 5.47 14.21
N GLN A 456 -19.36 4.37 14.71
CA GLN A 456 -17.93 4.15 14.87
C GLN A 456 -17.56 2.86 14.14
N LEU A 457 -16.44 2.88 13.44
CA LEU A 457 -15.81 1.69 12.87
C LEU A 457 -14.56 1.37 13.68
N ILE A 458 -14.43 0.11 14.06
CA ILE A 458 -13.28 -0.43 14.79
C ILE A 458 -12.64 -1.47 13.87
N VAL A 459 -11.42 -1.20 13.41
CA VAL A 459 -10.64 -2.12 12.57
C VAL A 459 -9.63 -2.80 13.48
N LEU A 460 -9.70 -4.12 13.54
CA LEU A 460 -8.93 -4.95 14.45
C LEU A 460 -7.66 -5.49 13.77
N ASP A 461 -6.57 -5.54 14.52
CA ASP A 461 -5.37 -6.28 14.13
C ASP A 461 -5.47 -7.70 14.66
N THR A 462 -6.04 -8.58 13.85
CA THR A 462 -6.27 -9.99 14.18
C THR A 462 -5.14 -10.89 13.71
N ARG A 463 -4.07 -10.36 13.12
CA ARG A 463 -2.93 -11.15 12.64
C ARG A 463 -1.75 -11.07 13.59
N THR A 464 -1.43 -9.87 14.11
CA THR A 464 -0.24 -9.72 14.95
C THR A 464 -0.53 -9.80 16.45
N GLN A 465 -1.76 -9.52 16.89
CA GLN A 465 -2.14 -9.46 18.31
C GLN A 465 -2.83 -10.75 18.82
N ARG A 466 -2.47 -11.91 18.25
CA ARG A 466 -3.10 -13.22 18.52
C ARG A 466 -2.66 -13.85 19.84
N LEU A 467 -3.49 -14.78 20.35
CA LEU A 467 -3.17 -15.65 21.49
C LEU A 467 -3.07 -17.12 21.06
N TYR A 468 -1.96 -17.78 21.39
CA TYR A 468 -1.72 -19.19 21.07
C TYR A 468 -1.82 -20.02 22.35
N ARG A 469 -2.88 -20.82 22.50
CA ARG A 469 -3.05 -21.67 23.70
C ARG A 469 -2.02 -22.80 23.75
N THR A 470 -1.82 -23.43 22.60
CA THR A 470 -0.78 -24.43 22.37
C THR A 470 -0.19 -24.24 20.97
N PRO A 471 1.02 -24.78 20.68
CA PRO A 471 1.65 -24.60 19.38
C PRO A 471 0.86 -25.14 18.18
N SER A 472 0.03 -26.16 18.38
CA SER A 472 -0.68 -26.87 17.30
C SER A 472 -2.14 -26.49 17.13
N GLU A 473 -2.69 -25.68 18.03
CA GLU A 473 -4.08 -25.23 17.94
C GLU A 473 -4.19 -23.93 17.16
N PHE A 474 -5.36 -23.72 16.53
CA PHE A 474 -5.70 -22.42 15.98
C PHE A 474 -5.71 -21.35 17.10
N PRO A 475 -5.14 -20.17 16.85
CA PRO A 475 -5.04 -19.10 17.83
C PRO A 475 -6.39 -18.47 18.09
N GLY A 476 -6.52 -17.87 19.27
CA GLY A 476 -7.52 -16.82 19.47
C GLY A 476 -7.20 -15.63 18.58
N LEU A 477 -8.23 -15.06 17.95
CA LEU A 477 -8.10 -13.91 17.05
C LEU A 477 -7.43 -12.70 17.71
N LEU A 478 -7.68 -12.50 19.01
CA LEU A 478 -7.07 -11.45 19.82
C LEU A 478 -6.68 -12.02 21.19
N ALA A 479 -5.54 -11.56 21.70
CA ALA A 479 -5.16 -11.69 23.09
C ALA A 479 -6.09 -10.90 24.03
N PRO A 480 -6.26 -11.30 25.30
CA PRO A 480 -7.04 -10.54 26.29
C PRO A 480 -6.66 -9.06 26.36
N ASP A 481 -5.37 -8.74 26.44
CA ASP A 481 -4.90 -7.34 26.47
C ASP A 481 -5.14 -6.60 25.14
N ALA A 482 -5.21 -7.34 24.03
CA ALA A 482 -5.56 -6.77 22.73
C ALA A 482 -7.06 -6.46 22.64
N ILE A 483 -7.94 -7.26 23.26
CA ILE A 483 -9.38 -6.95 23.36
C ILE A 483 -9.59 -5.63 24.11
N GLU A 484 -8.91 -5.45 25.24
CA GLU A 484 -8.99 -4.21 26.02
C GLU A 484 -8.53 -2.99 25.21
N ARG A 485 -7.37 -3.09 24.54
CA ARG A 485 -6.81 -1.97 23.76
C ARG A 485 -7.58 -1.65 22.48
N GLN A 486 -8.12 -2.66 21.78
CA GLN A 486 -8.71 -2.47 20.45
C GLN A 486 -10.22 -2.28 20.48
N ILE A 487 -10.92 -2.86 21.46
CA ILE A 487 -12.39 -2.86 21.53
C ILE A 487 -12.85 -1.98 22.70
N VAL A 488 -12.45 -2.31 23.93
CA VAL A 488 -12.95 -1.62 25.14
C VAL A 488 -12.51 -0.16 25.16
N ALA A 489 -11.24 0.11 24.89
CA ALA A 489 -10.72 1.48 24.84
C ALA A 489 -11.35 2.31 23.70
N ALA A 490 -11.72 1.67 22.58
CA ALA A 490 -12.38 2.35 21.47
C ALA A 490 -13.80 2.83 21.83
N GLU A 491 -14.53 2.06 22.63
CA GLU A 491 -15.88 2.43 23.10
C GLU A 491 -15.85 3.69 23.99
N ILE A 492 -14.78 3.89 24.77
CA ILE A 492 -14.61 5.01 25.71
C ILE A 492 -14.39 6.36 24.98
N ILE A 493 -13.84 6.34 23.76
CA ILE A 493 -13.54 7.55 22.97
C ILE A 493 -14.81 8.15 22.34
N THR A 494 -15.93 7.43 22.35
CA THR A 494 -17.22 7.96 21.90
C THR A 494 -17.72 9.04 22.87
N PRO A 495 -18.01 10.28 22.44
CA PRO A 495 -18.68 11.23 23.31
C PRO A 495 -19.99 10.60 23.76
N MET A 496 -20.22 10.49 25.07
CA MET A 496 -21.52 10.14 25.63
C MET A 496 -22.54 11.25 25.31
N THR A 497 -22.95 11.40 24.07
CA THR A 497 -24.10 12.23 23.71
C THR A 497 -25.35 11.47 24.09
N GLY A 498 -25.80 11.67 25.33
CA GLY A 498 -27.20 11.49 25.71
C GLY A 498 -27.61 10.11 26.20
N ARG A 499 -27.06 9.65 27.34
CA ARG A 499 -27.93 8.95 28.30
C ARG A 499 -28.89 9.98 28.89
N ARG A 500 -30.03 10.20 28.23
CA ARG A 500 -31.20 10.75 28.93
C ARG A 500 -31.66 9.68 29.89
N GLY A 501 -31.64 10.00 31.19
CA GLY A 501 -32.37 9.22 32.17
C GLY A 501 -33.82 9.09 31.74
N ILE A 502 -34.33 7.87 31.84
CA ILE A 502 -35.76 7.59 31.97
C ILE A 502 -35.95 7.12 33.41
#